data_AF-A0A1F2THF9-F1
#
_entry.id   AF-A0A1F2THF9-F1
#
_cell.length_a   1.000
_cell.length_b   1.000
_cell.length_c   1.000
_cell.angle_alpha   90.00
_cell.angle_beta   90.00
_cell.angle_gamma   90.00
#
_symmetry.space_group_name_H-M   'P 1'
#
loop_
_entity.id
_entity.type
_entity.pdbx_description
1 polymer ?
#
loop_
_entity_poly.entity_id
_entity_poly.type
_entity_poly.pdbx_seq_one_letter_code
_entity_poly.pdbx_strand_id
1 'polypeptide(L)'
;MVIRKKLSLATALVLLIFSSVLLGVAAEQEISNKAGKNSDDGKKKQTGDSAKGEKAFQTHCEVCHETDSEEVKIGPGLKGLFKKSPHKLPSGKQHEHTMDSIREQILKGSGDMPEMGLVLEPNELDDVIAYLQTL
;
A
#
# COMPACT_ATOMS: atom_id res chain seq x y z
N MET A 1 4.19 40.96 63.80
CA MET A 1 3.24 40.03 63.18
C MET A 1 3.60 39.88 61.70
N VAL A 2 4.49 38.93 61.35
CA VAL A 2 4.85 38.65 59.94
C VAL A 2 4.77 37.14 59.76
N ILE A 3 3.64 36.70 59.25
CA ILE A 3 3.31 35.29 59.00
C ILE A 3 4.07 34.88 57.74
N ARG A 4 5.16 34.13 57.91
CA ARG A 4 5.94 33.53 56.83
C ARG A 4 5.10 32.41 56.20
N LYS A 5 4.46 32.70 55.06
CA LYS A 5 3.79 31.70 54.23
C LYS A 5 4.83 30.70 53.73
N LYS A 6 4.72 29.44 54.17
CA LYS A 6 5.47 28.31 53.61
C LYS A 6 4.91 28.03 52.22
N LEU A 7 5.58 28.58 51.21
CA LEU A 7 5.32 28.29 49.80
C LEU A 7 5.83 26.87 49.53
N SER A 8 4.90 25.96 49.29
CA SER A 8 5.14 24.53 49.15
C SER A 8 6.06 24.26 47.95
N LEU A 9 7.16 23.56 48.20
CA LEU A 9 8.29 23.30 47.30
C LEU A 9 7.98 22.26 46.19
N ALA A 10 6.70 21.95 45.95
CA ALA A 10 6.28 20.84 45.09
C ALA A 10 5.81 21.25 43.68
N THR A 11 5.76 22.55 43.35
CA THR A 11 5.34 23.02 42.01
C THR A 11 6.48 23.39 41.08
N ALA A 12 7.73 23.35 41.54
CA ALA A 12 8.91 23.73 40.76
C ALA A 12 9.59 22.56 40.00
N LEU A 13 9.12 21.32 40.16
CA LEU A 13 9.68 20.16 39.42
C LEU A 13 9.02 19.97 38.04
N VAL A 14 7.85 20.54 37.80
CA VAL A 14 7.13 20.45 36.51
C VAL A 14 7.65 21.48 35.49
N LEU A 15 8.44 22.48 35.92
CA LEU A 15 9.05 23.50 35.06
C LEU A 15 10.55 23.29 34.81
N LEU A 16 11.13 22.15 35.21
CA LEU A 16 12.51 21.74 34.90
C LEU A 16 12.58 20.60 33.85
N ILE A 17 11.48 20.32 33.16
CA ILE A 17 11.38 19.37 32.05
C ILE A 17 11.03 20.05 30.72
N PHE A 18 11.21 21.38 30.62
CA PHE A 18 10.97 22.16 29.40
C PHE A 18 12.18 22.95 28.88
N SER A 19 13.38 22.79 29.49
CA SER A 19 14.61 23.49 29.05
C SER A 19 15.75 22.57 28.59
N SER A 20 15.48 21.29 28.34
CA SER A 20 16.48 20.31 27.87
C SER A 20 16.15 19.65 26.54
N VAL A 21 15.34 20.28 25.68
CA VAL A 21 15.05 19.80 24.30
C VAL A 21 15.79 20.65 23.27
N LEU A 22 17.09 20.90 23.46
CA LEU A 22 17.88 21.67 22.50
C LEU A 22 19.34 21.22 22.33
N LEU A 23 19.70 19.97 22.63
CA LEU A 23 20.99 19.43 22.22
C LEU A 23 20.91 17.92 22.01
N GLY A 24 20.97 17.49 20.74
CA GLY A 24 21.26 16.09 20.38
C GLY A 24 20.16 15.31 19.68
N VAL A 25 19.45 15.88 18.71
CA VAL A 25 18.89 15.08 17.61
C VAL A 25 20.03 14.76 16.65
N ALA A 26 20.71 13.64 16.90
CA ALA A 26 21.43 12.90 15.86
C ALA A 26 20.51 11.75 15.45
N ALA A 27 19.55 12.09 14.60
CA ALA A 27 18.81 11.12 13.82
C ALA A 27 19.69 10.74 12.64
N GLU A 28 20.18 9.49 12.60
CA GLU A 28 20.57 8.86 11.34
C GLU A 28 19.34 8.11 10.81
N GLN A 29 18.34 8.89 10.45
CA GLN A 29 17.22 8.42 9.65
C GLN A 29 17.67 8.58 8.19
N GLU A 30 18.38 7.57 7.67
CA GLU A 30 18.70 7.47 6.24
C GLU A 30 17.42 7.09 5.48
N ILE A 31 16.47 8.02 5.39
CA ILE A 31 15.41 7.99 4.39
C ILE A 31 15.30 9.35 3.71
N SER A 32 15.62 9.30 2.42
CA SER A 32 15.03 10.06 1.33
C SER A 32 15.56 11.47 1.07
N ASN A 33 16.46 11.56 0.08
CA ASN A 33 16.23 12.46 -1.04
C ASN A 33 16.99 12.00 -2.29
N LYS A 34 16.30 11.25 -3.16
CA LYS A 34 16.57 11.31 -4.60
C LYS A 34 15.27 11.23 -5.38
N ALA A 35 14.49 12.30 -5.32
CA ALA A 35 13.41 12.54 -6.27
C ALA A 35 13.97 13.23 -7.52
N GLY A 36 13.69 12.64 -8.69
CA GLY A 36 13.36 13.39 -9.91
C GLY A 36 14.48 13.65 -10.93
N LYS A 37 14.62 12.74 -11.90
CA LYS A 37 14.30 12.99 -13.33
C LYS A 37 14.76 11.82 -14.20
N ASN A 38 13.80 11.05 -14.70
CA ASN A 38 13.69 10.89 -16.15
C ASN A 38 12.26 10.48 -16.50
N SER A 39 11.46 11.49 -16.84
CA SER A 39 10.41 11.32 -17.84
C SER A 39 11.14 10.99 -19.13
N ASP A 40 11.16 9.71 -19.49
CA ASP A 40 11.48 9.24 -20.83
C ASP A 40 10.16 8.72 -21.41
N ASP A 41 9.57 9.55 -22.27
CA ASP A 41 8.45 9.24 -23.13
C ASP A 41 8.88 8.14 -24.10
N GLY A 42 8.71 6.90 -23.67
CA GLY A 42 8.92 5.72 -24.47
C GLY A 42 8.11 4.59 -23.87
N LYS A 43 7.22 3.99 -24.66
CA LYS A 43 6.38 2.84 -24.31
C LYS A 43 7.25 1.60 -24.04
N LYS A 44 8.04 1.65 -22.96
CA LYS A 44 8.81 0.55 -22.39
C LYS A 44 7.87 -0.06 -21.36
N LYS A 45 7.53 -1.34 -21.52
CA LYS A 45 6.75 -2.12 -20.55
C LYS A 45 7.39 -1.91 -19.17
N GLN A 46 6.79 -1.04 -18.34
CA GLN A 46 7.27 -0.80 -17.00
C GLN A 46 7.10 -2.11 -16.24
N THR A 47 8.21 -2.69 -15.83
CA THR A 47 8.20 -3.86 -14.95
C THR A 47 7.99 -3.30 -13.55
N GLY A 48 6.82 -3.57 -12.96
CA GLY A 48 6.52 -3.14 -11.59
C GLY A 48 7.44 -3.77 -10.55
N ASP A 49 7.44 -3.18 -9.36
CA ASP A 49 8.13 -3.65 -8.17
C ASP A 49 7.20 -4.50 -7.30
N SER A 50 7.47 -5.80 -7.25
CA SER A 50 6.65 -6.76 -6.50
C SER A 50 6.55 -6.44 -5.00
N ALA A 51 7.60 -5.87 -4.37
CA ALA A 51 7.56 -5.58 -2.94
C ALA A 51 6.64 -4.41 -2.63
N LYS A 52 6.63 -3.40 -3.51
CA LYS A 52 5.64 -2.30 -3.44
C LYS A 52 4.23 -2.79 -3.77
N GLY A 53 4.13 -3.70 -4.74
CA GLY A 53 2.87 -4.32 -5.13
C GLY A 53 2.21 -5.07 -3.99
N GLU A 54 2.99 -5.77 -3.17
CA GLU A 54 2.49 -6.42 -1.97
C GLU A 54 1.90 -5.40 -0.98
N LYS A 55 2.55 -4.24 -0.79
CA LYS A 55 2.04 -3.17 0.10
C LYS A 55 0.77 -2.51 -0.42
N ALA A 56 0.70 -2.24 -1.71
CA ALA A 56 -0.52 -1.74 -2.35
C ALA A 56 -1.65 -2.79 -2.25
N PHE A 57 -1.34 -4.08 -2.46
CA PHE A 57 -2.31 -5.16 -2.30
C PHE A 57 -2.85 -5.26 -0.88
N GLN A 58 -1.98 -5.21 0.14
CA GLN A 58 -2.38 -5.21 1.56
C GLN A 58 -3.32 -4.04 1.88
N THR A 59 -3.06 -2.88 1.30
CA THR A 59 -3.85 -1.66 1.53
C THR A 59 -5.22 -1.70 0.84
N HIS A 60 -5.27 -2.20 -0.39
CA HIS A 60 -6.42 -2.00 -1.27
C HIS A 60 -7.21 -3.29 -1.59
N CYS A 61 -6.60 -4.46 -1.47
CA CYS A 61 -7.13 -5.70 -2.03
C CYS A 61 -7.35 -6.81 -0.99
N GLU A 62 -6.51 -6.89 0.05
CA GLU A 62 -6.49 -7.96 1.06
C GLU A 62 -7.81 -8.07 1.87
N VAL A 63 -8.53 -6.96 2.01
CA VAL A 63 -9.86 -6.96 2.64
C VAL A 63 -10.81 -7.93 1.96
N CYS A 64 -10.69 -8.10 0.64
CA CYS A 64 -11.59 -8.95 -0.16
C CYS A 64 -10.94 -10.22 -0.69
N HIS A 65 -9.63 -10.23 -0.92
CA HIS A 65 -8.92 -11.30 -1.61
C HIS A 65 -7.85 -11.95 -0.73
N GLU A 66 -7.79 -13.28 -0.77
CA GLU A 66 -6.71 -14.08 -0.20
C GLU A 66 -5.69 -14.44 -1.28
N THR A 67 -4.40 -14.43 -0.94
CA THR A 67 -3.30 -14.68 -1.90
C THR A 67 -2.76 -16.10 -1.85
N ASP A 68 -2.99 -16.82 -0.76
CA ASP A 68 -2.49 -18.18 -0.51
C ASP A 68 -3.56 -19.27 -0.63
N SER A 69 -4.80 -18.87 -0.90
CA SER A 69 -5.99 -19.70 -1.06
C SER A 69 -6.68 -19.47 -2.41
N GLU A 70 -7.41 -20.49 -2.87
CA GLU A 70 -8.33 -20.38 -4.01
C GLU A 70 -9.78 -20.17 -3.58
N GLU A 71 -10.07 -20.29 -2.29
CA GLU A 71 -11.41 -20.16 -1.71
C GLU A 71 -11.93 -18.72 -1.83
N VAL A 72 -13.25 -18.59 -1.90
CA VAL A 72 -13.92 -17.29 -1.92
C VAL A 72 -13.96 -16.70 -0.52
N LYS A 73 -13.53 -15.44 -0.37
CA LYS A 73 -13.72 -14.62 0.84
C LYS A 73 -14.85 -13.63 0.61
N ILE A 74 -14.52 -12.50 -0.01
CA ILE A 74 -15.48 -11.57 -0.61
C ILE A 74 -15.27 -11.60 -2.12
N GLY A 75 -14.01 -11.47 -2.55
CA GLY A 75 -13.55 -11.82 -3.88
C GLY A 75 -13.00 -13.26 -3.95
N PRO A 76 -12.72 -13.76 -5.17
CA PRO A 76 -12.08 -15.05 -5.38
C PRO A 76 -10.64 -15.09 -4.82
N GLY A 77 -10.20 -16.26 -4.37
CA GLY A 77 -8.82 -16.50 -4.00
C GLY A 77 -7.85 -16.42 -5.19
N LEU A 78 -6.71 -15.77 -4.96
CA LEU A 78 -5.75 -15.38 -6.00
C LEU A 78 -4.52 -16.30 -6.08
N LYS A 79 -4.48 -17.38 -5.29
CA LYS A 79 -3.41 -18.37 -5.39
C LYS A 79 -3.27 -18.86 -6.82
N GLY A 80 -2.05 -18.77 -7.36
CA GLY A 80 -1.75 -19.17 -8.72
C GLY A 80 -2.60 -18.46 -9.79
N LEU A 81 -3.04 -17.22 -9.58
CA LEU A 81 -3.93 -16.47 -10.48
C LEU A 81 -3.56 -16.61 -11.96
N PHE A 82 -2.29 -16.37 -12.31
CA PHE A 82 -1.79 -16.44 -13.69
C PHE A 82 -1.57 -17.86 -14.23
N LYS A 83 -1.77 -18.88 -13.39
CA LYS A 83 -1.66 -20.31 -13.74
C LYS A 83 -3.04 -20.97 -13.90
N LYS A 84 -4.13 -20.25 -13.57
CA LYS A 84 -5.49 -20.76 -13.71
C LYS A 84 -5.86 -20.97 -15.18
N SER A 85 -6.51 -22.09 -15.47
CA SER A 85 -6.97 -22.41 -16.82
C SER A 85 -8.02 -21.40 -17.31
N PRO A 86 -8.04 -21.09 -18.62
CA PRO A 86 -9.11 -20.32 -19.23
C PRO A 86 -10.51 -20.87 -18.93
N HIS A 87 -11.47 -19.99 -18.72
CA HIS A 87 -12.86 -20.37 -18.44
C HIS A 87 -13.86 -19.39 -19.08
N LYS A 88 -15.14 -19.75 -19.11
CA LYS A 88 -16.20 -18.87 -19.62
C LYS A 88 -16.80 -18.04 -18.49
N LEU A 89 -16.92 -16.74 -18.72
CA LEU A 89 -17.70 -15.85 -17.86
C LEU A 89 -19.20 -16.14 -18.01
N PRO A 90 -20.06 -15.67 -17.06
CA PRO A 90 -21.51 -15.79 -17.20
C PRO A 90 -22.07 -15.20 -18.50
N SER A 91 -21.38 -14.23 -19.10
CA SER A 91 -21.70 -13.65 -20.40
C SER A 91 -21.41 -14.59 -21.60
N GLY A 92 -20.82 -15.76 -21.37
CA GLY A 92 -20.39 -16.70 -22.40
C GLY A 92 -19.03 -16.38 -23.04
N LYS A 93 -18.44 -15.22 -22.73
CA LYS A 93 -17.12 -14.82 -23.22
C LYS A 93 -16.03 -15.66 -22.55
N GLN A 94 -15.06 -16.13 -23.36
CA GLN A 94 -13.85 -16.76 -22.84
C GLN A 94 -13.00 -15.73 -22.09
N HIS A 95 -12.56 -16.10 -20.90
CA HIS A 95 -11.67 -15.35 -20.04
C HIS A 95 -10.38 -16.13 -19.81
N GLU A 96 -9.27 -15.44 -19.94
CA GLU A 96 -7.93 -15.91 -19.66
C GLU A 96 -7.29 -14.96 -18.66
N HIS A 97 -6.55 -15.48 -17.70
CA HIS A 97 -5.86 -14.68 -16.69
C HIS A 97 -4.52 -14.18 -17.24
N THR A 98 -4.56 -13.34 -18.27
CA THR A 98 -3.36 -12.65 -18.82
C THR A 98 -3.11 -11.37 -18.05
N MET A 99 -1.90 -10.81 -18.13
CA MET A 99 -1.62 -9.54 -17.45
C MET A 99 -2.58 -8.42 -17.90
N ASP A 100 -2.89 -8.36 -19.20
CA ASP A 100 -3.74 -7.31 -19.76
C ASP A 100 -5.19 -7.47 -19.29
N SER A 101 -5.71 -8.69 -19.23
CA SER A 101 -7.09 -8.93 -18.74
C SER A 101 -7.22 -8.62 -17.25
N ILE A 102 -6.24 -9.02 -16.44
CA ILE A 102 -6.22 -8.71 -15.00
C ILE A 102 -6.04 -7.21 -14.78
N ARG A 103 -5.15 -6.55 -15.55
CA ARG A 103 -4.98 -5.10 -15.49
C ARG A 103 -6.28 -4.36 -15.80
N GLU A 104 -6.95 -4.74 -16.89
CA GLU A 104 -8.23 -4.14 -17.27
C GLU A 104 -9.31 -4.36 -16.19
N GLN A 105 -9.37 -5.56 -15.61
CA GLN A 105 -10.32 -5.88 -14.55
C GLN A 105 -10.07 -5.07 -13.27
N ILE A 106 -8.81 -4.90 -12.85
CA ILE A 106 -8.47 -4.06 -11.71
C ILE A 106 -8.83 -2.61 -12.00
N LEU A 107 -8.46 -2.11 -13.19
CA LEU A 107 -8.74 -0.73 -13.58
C LEU A 107 -10.23 -0.40 -13.56
N LYS A 108 -11.06 -1.25 -14.16
CA LYS A 108 -12.50 -0.99 -14.40
C LYS A 108 -13.43 -1.57 -13.34
N GLY A 109 -12.93 -2.45 -12.48
CA GLY A 109 -13.75 -3.28 -11.60
C GLY A 109 -14.50 -4.39 -12.35
N SER A 110 -15.17 -5.25 -11.61
CA SER A 110 -16.03 -6.31 -12.15
C SER A 110 -17.00 -6.85 -11.11
N GLY A 111 -18.30 -6.83 -11.41
CA GLY A 111 -19.33 -7.24 -10.45
C GLY A 111 -19.27 -6.39 -9.18
N ASP A 112 -19.02 -7.04 -8.04
CA ASP A 112 -18.87 -6.38 -6.74
C ASP A 112 -17.45 -5.83 -6.48
N MET A 113 -16.49 -6.10 -7.38
CA MET A 113 -15.15 -5.51 -7.30
C MET A 113 -15.19 -4.06 -7.82
N PRO A 114 -14.84 -3.05 -7.00
CA PRO A 114 -14.89 -1.65 -7.40
C PRO A 114 -13.83 -1.27 -8.44
N GLU A 115 -14.00 -0.10 -9.07
CA GLU A 115 -13.07 0.47 -10.04
C GLU A 115 -11.79 0.95 -9.33
N MET A 116 -10.75 0.11 -9.28
CA MET A 116 -9.53 0.43 -8.52
C MET A 116 -8.68 1.50 -9.21
N GLY A 117 -8.89 1.77 -10.51
CA GLY A 117 -8.17 2.82 -11.24
C GLY A 117 -8.41 4.23 -10.70
N LEU A 118 -9.47 4.44 -9.90
CA LEU A 118 -9.77 5.70 -9.22
C LEU A 118 -9.06 5.84 -7.86
N VAL A 119 -8.52 4.74 -7.33
CA VAL A 119 -7.96 4.66 -5.98
C VAL A 119 -6.44 4.45 -6.02
N LEU A 120 -5.93 3.73 -7.03
CA LEU A 120 -4.51 3.46 -7.18
C LEU A 120 -3.75 4.66 -7.73
N GLU A 121 -2.55 4.89 -7.20
CA GLU A 121 -1.60 5.87 -7.73
C GLU A 121 -1.04 5.42 -9.11
N PRO A 122 -0.51 6.35 -9.94
CA PRO A 122 -0.17 6.09 -11.34
C PRO A 122 0.72 4.87 -11.66
N ASN A 123 1.54 4.42 -10.70
CA ASN A 123 2.44 3.26 -10.87
C ASN A 123 2.06 2.06 -10.00
N GLU A 124 1.12 2.20 -9.06
CA GLU A 124 0.78 1.12 -8.11
C GLU A 124 0.16 -0.07 -8.82
N LEU A 125 -0.57 0.15 -9.91
CA LEU A 125 -1.13 -0.94 -10.69
C LEU A 125 -0.05 -1.86 -11.29
N ASP A 126 1.04 -1.28 -11.81
CA ASP A 126 2.16 -2.08 -12.34
C ASP A 126 2.84 -2.88 -11.23
N ASP A 127 3.04 -2.25 -10.07
CA ASP A 127 3.60 -2.89 -8.88
C ASP A 127 2.69 -4.04 -8.39
N VAL A 128 1.38 -3.82 -8.28
CA VAL A 128 0.38 -4.85 -7.89
C VAL A 128 0.38 -6.01 -8.89
N ILE A 129 0.39 -5.73 -10.20
CA ILE A 129 0.46 -6.79 -11.21
C ILE A 129 1.75 -7.59 -11.05
N ALA A 130 2.90 -6.94 -10.82
CA ALA A 130 4.17 -7.62 -10.57
C ALA A 130 4.10 -8.53 -9.34
N TYR A 131 3.46 -8.10 -8.26
CA TYR A 131 3.22 -8.93 -7.08
C TYR A 131 2.31 -10.12 -7.38
N LEU A 132 1.18 -9.90 -8.05
CA LEU A 132 0.25 -10.98 -8.40
C LEU A 132 0.90 -12.07 -9.27
N GLN A 133 1.92 -11.74 -10.05
CA GLN A 133 2.68 -12.72 -10.85
C GLN A 133 3.52 -13.69 -9.99
N THR A 134 3.78 -13.34 -8.74
CA THR A 134 4.54 -14.19 -7.81
C THR A 134 3.69 -15.28 -7.13
N LEU A 135 2.36 -15.19 -7.24
CA LEU A 135 1.39 -16.07 -6.56
C LEU A 135 1.22 -17.47 -7.18
#